data_AF-A0A1L9UMK7-F1
#
_entry.id   AF-A0A1L9UMK7-F1
#
_cell.length_a   1.000
_cell.length_b   1.000
_cell.length_c   1.000
_cell.angle_alpha   90.00
_cell.angle_beta   90.00
_cell.angle_gamma   90.00
#
_symmetry.space_group_name_H-M   'P 1'
#
loop_
_entity.id
_entity.type
_entity.pdbx_description
1 polymer ?
#
loop_
_entity_poly.entity_id
_entity_poly.type
_entity_poly.pdbx_seq_one_letter_code
_entity_poly.pdbx_strand_id
1 'polypeptide(L)'
;MACSAQSVTIESYPEAVASAYATPGEDTGLLRDRRRRHSFHTARKLSCDYDADAVFLRVELFLAELERRLHWLEQYRKSHMDQIDASLRRGYATLEAVRDSCSYASGELMGGGKKRAKILVETLEDRYMDALATKETLEQKAQAGVRLMESFLVELESRAHAVRDRGLYGTLDDGWKAMDSKLVHAREVVDEGMERARRAKDALRESIDRAILLAQEQRLITYADLPHPWRVNPHILQGYRFTHSKVECLTSVFAPSNETFNIWSHLIGLFIVLSVAFYFYPLNPNFHLSSRTDILVAAVFFFAACKCLVCSTLWHTMNSIASQTLMERFACVDYTGISMLVAASIVTTEYTAFYCEPVSRWTYILLTMSLGIGGVILPWHPTFNRADMAWARVAFYVSLALTGFAPLAQLTYTRGLAWCLYFYAPVVKSIMVYFVGACVYASQVPERWRPGLFDYVGGSHNIWHLAVLGGILFHYCAMQDLFAGAFQRAQGECPNLAK
;
A
#
# COMPACT_ATOMS: atom_id res chain seq x y z
N MET A 1 -1.79 -1.01 -8.75
CA MET A 1 -2.19 -1.55 -7.44
C MET A 1 -1.53 -2.92 -7.26
N ALA A 2 -0.48 -2.97 -6.45
CA ALA A 2 0.42 -4.11 -6.32
C ALA A 2 1.15 -4.02 -4.96
N CYS A 3 1.26 -5.12 -4.18
CA CYS A 3 1.97 -5.15 -2.90
C CYS A 3 3.48 -5.35 -2.98
N SER A 4 4.33 -4.50 -2.41
CA SER A 4 5.77 -4.75 -2.40
C SER A 4 6.07 -5.97 -1.52
N ALA A 5 6.77 -6.96 -2.06
CA ALA A 5 7.33 -8.03 -1.26
C ALA A 5 8.33 -7.43 -0.26
N GLN A 6 8.39 -7.99 0.95
CA GLN A 6 9.25 -7.45 2.00
C GLN A 6 10.71 -7.40 1.54
N SER A 7 11.25 -6.21 1.26
CA SER A 7 12.66 -5.95 1.50
C SER A 7 12.76 -5.41 2.92
N VAL A 8 13.29 -6.21 3.84
CA VAL A 8 13.72 -5.65 5.13
C VAL A 8 14.91 -4.75 4.81
N THR A 9 14.76 -3.46 5.07
CA THR A 9 15.82 -2.46 4.97
C THR A 9 16.98 -2.89 5.87
N ILE A 10 18.08 -3.31 5.26
CA ILE A 10 19.39 -3.32 5.91
C ILE A 10 19.96 -1.92 5.74
N GLU A 11 20.23 -1.25 6.86
CA GLU A 11 21.00 -0.02 6.91
C GLU A 11 22.34 -0.24 6.19
N SER A 12 22.58 0.52 5.13
CA SER A 12 23.90 0.64 4.54
C SER A 12 24.78 1.42 5.51
N TYR A 13 25.74 0.75 6.14
CA TYR A 13 26.79 1.41 6.90
C TYR A 13 27.70 2.21 5.95
N PRO A 14 27.89 3.52 6.14
CA PRO A 14 28.99 4.22 5.52
C PRO A 14 30.29 3.89 6.25
N GLU A 15 31.32 3.57 5.49
CA GLU A 15 32.69 3.40 5.95
C GLU A 15 33.21 4.61 6.73
N ALA A 16 34.09 4.33 7.68
CA ALA A 16 34.72 5.28 8.57
C ALA A 16 35.57 6.32 7.82
N VAL A 17 35.41 7.60 8.19
CA VAL A 17 36.47 8.61 8.10
C VAL A 17 36.54 9.38 9.41
N ALA A 18 37.76 9.47 9.94
CA ALA A 18 38.10 9.98 11.25
C ALA A 18 38.15 11.52 11.34
N SER A 19 37.89 12.00 12.56
CA SER A 19 38.43 13.20 13.25
C SER A 19 38.25 14.60 12.65
N ALA A 20 37.57 15.48 13.41
CA ALA A 20 38.24 16.56 14.16
C ALA A 20 37.27 17.41 15.01
N TYR A 21 37.61 17.52 16.30
CA TYR A 21 37.51 18.65 17.24
C TYR A 21 36.20 19.42 17.51
N ALA A 22 35.90 19.47 18.81
CA ALA A 22 34.92 20.30 19.49
C ALA A 22 35.43 21.73 19.77
N THR A 23 34.51 22.70 19.86
CA THR A 23 34.41 23.70 20.95
C THR A 23 33.04 24.43 20.92
N PRO A 24 32.46 24.84 22.07
CA PRO A 24 31.15 25.49 22.18
C PRO A 24 31.19 27.00 22.56
N GLY A 25 30.10 27.72 22.29
CA GLY A 25 29.80 29.10 22.72
C GLY A 25 28.82 29.74 21.73
N GLU A 26 27.80 30.55 22.05
CA GLU A 26 27.40 31.28 23.25
C GLU A 26 25.87 31.54 23.20
N ASP A 27 25.32 31.86 24.36
CA ASP A 27 23.97 32.39 24.60
C ASP A 27 23.62 33.65 23.78
N THR A 28 22.34 33.82 23.44
CA THR A 28 21.58 35.03 23.82
C THR A 28 20.10 34.89 23.47
N GLY A 29 19.26 35.17 24.46
CA GLY A 29 17.81 35.04 24.37
C GLY A 29 17.06 36.30 23.96
N LEU A 30 15.74 36.08 23.92
CA LEU A 30 14.65 37.03 24.10
C LEU A 30 14.41 38.02 22.95
N LEU A 31 13.26 37.85 22.29
CA LEU A 31 12.17 38.82 22.38
C LEU A 31 10.83 38.14 22.03
N ARG A 32 9.93 38.13 23.01
CA ARG A 32 8.55 37.65 22.94
C ARG A 32 7.64 38.85 23.20
N ASP A 33 6.81 39.18 22.21
CA ASP A 33 5.41 39.66 22.31
C ASP A 33 4.99 40.19 20.92
N ARG A 34 3.79 39.99 20.38
CA ARG A 34 2.48 40.17 20.99
C ARG A 34 1.40 39.54 20.11
N ARG A 35 0.39 38.92 20.74
CA ARG A 35 -0.86 38.42 20.16
C ARG A 35 -1.63 39.47 19.36
N ARG A 36 -2.33 39.03 18.29
CA ARG A 36 -3.74 39.37 18.05
C ARG A 36 -4.48 38.19 17.42
N ARG A 37 -5.57 37.77 18.08
CA ARG A 37 -6.57 36.80 17.64
C ARG A 37 -7.51 37.48 16.63
N HIS A 38 -7.93 36.76 15.59
CA HIS A 38 -9.28 36.88 15.03
C HIS A 38 -9.84 35.49 14.78
N SER A 39 -11.14 35.37 15.01
CA SER A 39 -11.92 34.16 15.22
C SER A 39 -12.94 33.95 14.09
N PHE A 40 -13.34 32.68 13.92
CA PHE A 40 -14.53 32.15 13.22
C PHE A 40 -14.54 32.19 11.68
N HIS A 41 -14.48 31.01 11.06
CA HIS A 41 -15.68 30.38 10.49
C HIS A 41 -15.46 28.90 10.21
N THR A 42 -16.21 28.07 10.93
CA THR A 42 -16.45 26.66 10.63
C THR A 42 -17.38 26.60 9.42
N ALA A 43 -16.96 25.96 8.33
CA ALA A 43 -17.86 25.60 7.23
C ALA A 43 -17.72 24.10 6.93
N ARG A 44 -18.87 23.42 7.11
CA ARG A 44 -19.20 22.03 6.79
C ARG A 44 -18.43 21.44 5.60
N LYS A 45 -17.84 20.25 5.83
CA LYS A 45 -17.66 19.23 4.78
C LYS A 45 -19.04 18.84 4.24
N LEU A 46 -19.33 19.19 2.99
CA LEU A 46 -20.51 18.76 2.25
C LEU A 46 -20.07 18.22 0.88
N SER A 47 -20.42 16.96 0.61
CA SER A 47 -20.49 16.22 -0.66
C SER A 47 -19.38 16.37 -1.74
N CYS A 48 -18.81 15.22 -2.09
CA CYS A 48 -17.63 15.00 -2.93
C CYS A 48 -17.86 15.02 -4.47
N ASP A 49 -18.94 15.63 -4.98
CA ASP A 49 -19.19 15.72 -6.44
C ASP A 49 -19.00 17.12 -7.03
N TYR A 50 -18.94 18.17 -6.19
CA TYR A 50 -18.82 19.55 -6.66
C TYR A 50 -17.42 19.91 -7.20
N ASP A 51 -16.39 19.12 -6.90
CA ASP A 51 -15.00 19.50 -7.22
C ASP A 51 -14.62 19.17 -8.68
N ALA A 52 -15.18 18.09 -9.26
CA ALA A 52 -14.92 17.72 -10.65
C ALA A 52 -15.57 18.72 -11.64
N ASP A 53 -16.82 19.09 -11.41
CA ASP A 53 -17.52 20.10 -12.21
C ASP A 53 -16.87 21.48 -12.07
N ALA A 54 -16.33 21.82 -10.90
CA ALA A 54 -15.56 23.04 -10.70
C ALA A 54 -14.24 23.04 -11.49
N VAL A 55 -13.57 21.89 -11.63
CA VAL A 55 -12.37 21.77 -12.47
C VAL A 55 -12.71 21.95 -13.95
N PHE A 56 -13.80 21.35 -14.44
CA PHE A 56 -14.22 21.52 -15.83
C PHE A 56 -14.67 22.95 -16.14
N LEU A 57 -15.35 23.62 -15.19
CA LEU A 57 -15.70 25.04 -15.31
C LEU A 57 -14.45 25.93 -15.36
N ARG A 58 -13.41 25.61 -14.59
CA ARG A 58 -12.12 26.33 -14.65
C ARG A 58 -11.43 26.17 -15.99
N VAL A 59 -11.51 24.99 -16.62
CA VAL A 59 -10.99 24.77 -17.97
C VAL A 59 -11.74 25.65 -18.97
N GLU A 60 -13.07 25.76 -18.88
CA GLU A 60 -13.86 26.61 -19.76
C GLU A 60 -13.52 28.10 -19.59
N LEU A 61 -13.42 28.57 -18.34
CA LEU A 61 -13.01 29.95 -18.04
C LEU A 61 -11.61 30.25 -18.55
N PHE A 62 -10.67 29.30 -18.38
CA PHE A 62 -9.31 29.42 -18.90
C PHE A 62 -9.29 29.50 -20.42
N LEU A 63 -10.04 28.65 -21.12
CA LEU A 63 -10.09 28.65 -22.59
C LEU A 63 -10.69 29.95 -23.15
N ALA A 64 -11.71 30.51 -22.50
CA ALA A 64 -12.29 31.80 -22.87
C ALA A 64 -11.29 32.95 -22.69
N GLU A 65 -10.50 32.90 -21.63
CA GLU A 65 -9.47 33.92 -21.34
C GLU A 65 -8.21 33.74 -22.21
N LEU A 66 -7.86 32.49 -22.55
CA LEU A 66 -6.75 32.12 -23.44
C LEU A 66 -6.90 32.78 -24.81
N GLU A 67 -8.10 32.74 -25.40
CA GLU A 67 -8.36 33.35 -26.71
C GLU A 67 -8.10 34.86 -26.69
N ARG A 68 -8.59 35.55 -25.65
CA ARG A 68 -8.40 36.99 -25.46
C ARG A 68 -6.92 37.36 -25.27
N ARG A 69 -6.21 36.62 -24.42
CA ARG A 69 -4.78 36.86 -24.12
C ARG A 69 -3.87 36.55 -25.30
N LEU A 70 -4.15 35.47 -26.03
CA LEU A 70 -3.40 35.10 -27.22
C LEU A 70 -3.60 36.12 -28.36
N HIS A 71 -4.79 36.69 -28.50
CA HIS A 71 -5.04 37.76 -29.47
C HIS A 71 -4.24 39.03 -29.17
N TRP A 72 -4.16 39.42 -27.89
CA TRP A 72 -3.31 40.53 -27.45
C TRP A 72 -1.83 40.27 -27.76
N LEU A 73 -1.32 39.07 -27.44
CA LEU A 73 0.03 38.65 -27.77
C LEU A 73 0.30 38.67 -29.29
N GLU A 74 -0.68 38.31 -30.11
CA GLU A 74 -0.57 38.34 -31.56
C GLU A 74 -0.47 39.77 -32.12
N GLN A 75 -1.28 40.68 -31.58
CA GLN A 75 -1.26 42.11 -31.96
C GLN A 75 0.03 42.79 -31.52
N TYR A 76 0.55 42.43 -30.34
CA TYR A 76 1.85 42.87 -29.85
C TYR A 76 3.00 42.33 -30.71
N ARG A 77 3.00 41.03 -31.04
CA ARG A 77 3.98 40.39 -31.91
C ARG A 77 4.08 41.06 -33.28
N LYS A 78 2.93 41.36 -33.92
CA LYS A 78 2.87 42.01 -35.24
C LYS A 78 3.45 43.43 -35.26
N SER A 79 3.58 44.08 -34.10
CA SER A 79 4.02 45.48 -34.03
C SER A 79 5.45 45.66 -33.51
N HIS A 80 6.03 44.72 -32.75
CA HIS A 80 7.28 44.99 -31.99
C HIS A 80 8.30 43.84 -31.85
N MET A 81 8.15 42.66 -32.47
CA MET A 81 9.10 41.54 -32.25
C MET A 81 9.45 40.70 -33.48
N ASP A 82 10.67 40.86 -34.01
CA ASP A 82 11.26 40.02 -35.07
C ASP A 82 12.21 38.91 -34.58
N GLN A 83 12.41 38.76 -33.26
CA GLN A 83 13.23 37.67 -32.71
C GLN A 83 12.49 36.96 -31.58
N ILE A 84 11.92 35.79 -31.90
CA ILE A 84 11.39 34.84 -30.90
C ILE A 84 12.33 33.63 -30.85
N ASP A 85 12.77 33.30 -29.65
CA ASP A 85 13.56 32.10 -29.33
C ASP A 85 12.83 30.80 -29.72
N ALA A 86 13.57 29.75 -30.08
CA ALA A 86 12.98 28.49 -30.56
C ALA A 86 12.13 27.74 -29.51
N SER A 87 12.34 28.01 -28.22
CA SER A 87 11.52 27.48 -27.10
C SER A 87 10.14 28.15 -27.01
N LEU A 88 10.09 29.48 -27.13
CA LEU A 88 8.87 30.28 -27.06
C LEU A 88 7.94 30.02 -28.25
N ARG A 89 8.50 29.79 -29.44
CA ARG A 89 7.72 29.36 -30.62
C ARG A 89 6.98 28.05 -30.37
N ARG A 90 7.58 27.11 -29.63
CA ARG A 90 6.94 25.82 -29.30
C ARG A 90 5.83 25.96 -28.26
N GLY A 91 6.05 26.78 -27.22
CA GLY A 91 5.02 27.08 -26.23
C GLY A 91 3.80 27.78 -26.86
N TYR A 92 4.05 28.82 -27.65
CA TYR A 92 3.01 29.54 -28.40
C TYR A 92 2.27 28.64 -29.40
N ALA A 93 2.98 27.81 -30.18
CA ALA A 93 2.36 26.87 -31.11
C ALA A 93 1.53 25.78 -30.39
N THR A 94 1.81 25.50 -29.12
CA THR A 94 1.01 24.58 -28.29
C THR A 94 -0.25 25.27 -27.79
N LEU A 95 -0.15 26.53 -27.35
CA LEU A 95 -1.31 27.34 -26.96
C LEU A 95 -2.28 27.53 -28.14
N GLU A 96 -1.75 27.79 -29.34
CA GLU A 96 -2.55 27.85 -30.57
C GLU A 96 -3.22 26.52 -30.90
N ALA A 97 -2.49 25.41 -30.82
CA ALA A 97 -3.05 24.09 -31.08
C ALA A 97 -4.19 23.74 -30.11
N VAL A 98 -4.03 24.03 -28.82
CA VAL A 98 -5.09 23.80 -27.83
C VAL A 98 -6.29 24.70 -28.11
N ARG A 99 -6.08 25.99 -28.40
CA ARG A 99 -7.18 26.90 -28.78
C ARG A 99 -7.94 26.36 -29.98
N ASP A 100 -7.24 25.96 -31.04
CA ASP A 100 -7.85 25.54 -32.31
C ASP A 100 -8.56 24.18 -32.18
N SER A 101 -7.98 23.24 -31.45
CA SER A 101 -8.61 21.95 -31.17
C SER A 101 -9.82 22.07 -30.24
N CYS A 102 -9.80 22.99 -29.26
CA CYS A 102 -10.92 23.22 -28.35
C CYS A 102 -12.03 24.09 -28.96
N SER A 103 -11.72 25.00 -29.89
CA SER A 103 -12.72 25.86 -30.56
C SER A 103 -13.60 25.07 -31.53
N TYR A 104 -13.04 24.07 -32.22
CA TYR A 104 -13.81 23.15 -33.08
C TYR A 104 -14.87 22.36 -32.30
N ALA A 105 -14.65 22.12 -31.01
CA ALA A 105 -15.58 21.41 -30.14
C ALA A 105 -16.69 22.31 -29.54
N SER A 106 -16.81 23.58 -29.94
CA SER A 106 -17.73 24.55 -29.31
C SER A 106 -19.20 24.45 -29.76
N GLY A 107 -19.52 23.55 -30.70
CA GLY A 107 -20.84 23.48 -31.35
C GLY A 107 -21.96 22.73 -30.62
N GLU A 108 -21.72 22.09 -29.47
CA GLU A 108 -22.72 21.26 -28.79
C GLU A 108 -23.01 21.75 -27.36
N LEU A 109 -24.26 22.14 -27.11
CA LEU A 109 -24.77 22.63 -25.82
C LEU A 109 -25.06 21.45 -24.87
N MET A 110 -24.40 21.47 -23.71
CA MET A 110 -24.40 20.54 -22.57
C MET A 110 -23.41 19.35 -22.66
N GLY A 111 -22.41 19.37 -21.75
CA GLY A 111 -21.29 18.41 -21.67
C GLY A 111 -19.94 18.95 -22.19
N GLY A 112 -19.91 20.22 -22.64
CA GLY A 112 -18.76 20.86 -23.27
C GLY A 112 -17.47 20.86 -22.45
N GLY A 113 -17.55 21.20 -21.15
CA GLY A 113 -16.36 21.35 -20.30
C GLY A 113 -15.52 20.09 -20.15
N LYS A 114 -16.17 18.92 -19.98
CA LYS A 114 -15.48 17.63 -19.89
C LYS A 114 -14.86 17.20 -21.22
N LYS A 115 -15.57 17.45 -22.34
CA LYS A 115 -15.08 17.16 -23.70
C LYS A 115 -13.87 18.03 -24.05
N ARG A 116 -13.93 19.33 -23.72
CA ARG A 116 -12.81 20.26 -23.92
C ARG A 116 -11.62 19.96 -23.01
N ALA A 117 -11.86 19.59 -21.75
CA ALA A 117 -10.80 19.14 -20.84
C ALA A 117 -10.11 17.86 -21.33
N LYS A 118 -10.85 16.94 -21.96
CA LYS A 118 -10.27 15.75 -22.59
C LYS A 118 -9.39 16.11 -23.79
N ILE A 119 -9.89 16.95 -24.70
CA ILE A 119 -9.15 17.42 -25.88
C ILE A 119 -7.88 18.18 -25.44
N LEU A 120 -7.98 19.03 -24.43
CA LEU A 120 -6.86 19.73 -23.81
C LEU A 120 -5.77 18.75 -23.35
N VAL A 121 -6.15 17.73 -22.59
CA VAL A 121 -5.22 16.72 -22.06
C VAL A 121 -4.59 15.92 -23.19
N GLU A 122 -5.38 15.44 -24.15
CA GLU A 122 -4.87 14.67 -25.31
C GLU A 122 -3.89 15.49 -26.15
N THR A 123 -4.22 16.76 -26.43
CA THR A 123 -3.34 17.66 -27.22
C THR A 123 -2.03 17.95 -26.49
N LEU A 124 -2.07 18.06 -25.15
CA LEU A 124 -0.87 18.25 -24.34
C LEU A 124 -0.04 16.98 -24.23
N GLU A 125 -0.66 15.81 -24.08
CA GLU A 125 0.04 14.51 -24.01
C GLU A 125 0.71 14.15 -25.35
N ASP A 126 0.09 14.48 -26.49
CA ASP A 126 0.66 14.25 -27.83
C ASP A 126 1.90 15.14 -28.10
N ARG A 127 1.88 16.38 -27.61
CA ARG A 127 2.98 17.34 -27.86
C ARG A 127 4.07 17.32 -26.79
N TYR A 128 3.72 16.94 -25.57
CA TYR A 128 4.63 16.79 -24.44
C TYR A 128 4.43 15.39 -23.86
N MET A 129 4.99 14.39 -24.55
CA MET A 129 4.94 12.99 -24.14
C MET A 129 5.26 12.86 -22.65
N ASP A 130 4.31 12.30 -21.89
CA ASP A 130 4.37 11.99 -20.46
C ASP A 130 4.30 13.16 -19.45
N ALA A 131 4.09 14.42 -19.86
CA ALA A 131 4.01 15.55 -18.91
C ALA A 131 2.86 15.44 -17.89
N LEU A 132 1.77 14.76 -18.26
CA LEU A 132 0.57 14.56 -17.42
C LEU A 132 0.40 13.09 -16.97
N ALA A 133 1.33 12.20 -17.30
CA ALA A 133 1.21 10.75 -17.09
C ALA A 133 1.25 10.32 -15.60
N THR A 134 1.76 11.18 -14.71
CA THR A 134 1.82 10.91 -13.26
C THR A 134 0.50 11.15 -12.52
N LYS A 135 -0.56 11.62 -13.21
CA LYS A 135 -1.88 11.88 -12.62
C LYS A 135 -2.88 10.80 -13.04
N GLU A 136 -3.61 10.25 -12.07
CA GLU A 136 -4.46 9.06 -12.27
C GLU A 136 -5.87 9.40 -12.80
N THR A 137 -6.37 10.63 -12.57
CA THR A 137 -7.72 11.04 -12.99
C THR A 137 -7.73 12.17 -14.02
N LEU A 138 -8.76 12.21 -14.86
CA LEU A 138 -8.91 13.22 -15.92
C LEU A 138 -8.95 14.65 -15.35
N GLU A 139 -9.56 14.83 -14.18
CA GLU A 139 -9.67 16.13 -13.50
C GLU A 139 -8.29 16.62 -13.06
N GLN A 140 -7.46 15.73 -12.50
CA GLN A 140 -6.10 16.06 -12.09
C GLN A 140 -5.21 16.39 -13.30
N LYS A 141 -5.35 15.62 -14.39
CA LYS A 141 -4.66 15.89 -15.66
C LYS A 141 -5.08 17.23 -16.26
N ALA A 142 -6.38 17.51 -16.31
CA ALA A 142 -6.92 18.77 -16.82
C ALA A 142 -6.46 19.96 -15.98
N GLN A 143 -6.49 19.85 -14.64
CA GLN A 143 -6.02 20.91 -13.76
C GLN A 143 -4.51 21.15 -13.90
N ALA A 144 -3.71 20.10 -14.02
CA ALA A 144 -2.27 20.22 -14.27
C ALA A 144 -1.98 20.83 -15.66
N GLY A 145 -2.73 20.43 -16.69
CA GLY A 145 -2.64 20.99 -18.05
C GLY A 145 -2.98 22.48 -18.10
N VAL A 146 -4.05 22.92 -17.43
CA VAL A 146 -4.39 24.35 -17.31
C VAL A 146 -3.27 25.13 -16.62
N ARG A 147 -2.71 24.61 -15.52
CA ARG A 147 -1.59 25.28 -14.82
C ARG A 147 -0.35 25.40 -15.70
N LEU A 148 -0.04 24.35 -16.47
CA LEU A 148 1.08 24.36 -17.40
C LEU A 148 0.87 25.42 -18.49
N MET A 149 -0.31 25.47 -19.10
CA MET A 149 -0.60 26.47 -20.12
C MET A 149 -0.66 27.91 -19.57
N GLU A 150 -1.21 28.12 -18.37
CA GLU A 150 -1.18 29.42 -17.70
C GLU A 150 0.28 29.86 -17.46
N SER A 151 1.17 28.93 -17.10
CA SER A 151 2.59 29.26 -16.94
C SER A 151 3.25 29.72 -18.24
N PHE A 152 2.90 29.10 -19.38
CA PHE A 152 3.39 29.54 -20.69
C PHE A 152 2.82 30.90 -21.11
N LEU A 153 1.53 31.15 -20.85
CA LEU A 153 0.91 32.45 -21.10
C LEU A 153 1.56 33.55 -20.28
N VAL A 154 1.76 33.33 -18.99
CA VAL A 154 2.38 34.30 -18.08
C VAL A 154 3.83 34.57 -18.49
N GLU A 155 4.59 33.56 -18.93
CA GLU A 155 5.95 33.76 -19.47
C GLU A 155 5.96 34.60 -20.77
N LEU A 156 4.99 34.37 -21.66
CA LEU A 156 4.86 35.14 -22.90
C LEU A 156 4.46 36.59 -22.62
N GLU A 157 3.49 36.80 -21.74
CA GLU A 157 3.02 38.13 -21.33
C GLU A 157 4.10 38.89 -20.57
N SER A 158 4.81 38.24 -19.64
CA SER A 158 5.88 38.88 -18.88
C SER A 158 7.04 39.32 -19.76
N ARG A 159 7.39 38.53 -20.79
CA ARG A 159 8.43 38.91 -21.76
C ARG A 159 7.97 40.03 -22.68
N ALA A 160 6.71 40.01 -23.12
CA ALA A 160 6.13 41.14 -23.86
C ALA A 160 6.14 42.43 -23.02
N HIS A 161 5.82 42.32 -21.72
CA HIS A 161 5.94 43.42 -20.78
C HIS A 161 7.40 43.83 -20.52
N ALA A 162 8.35 42.90 -20.46
CA ALA A 162 9.77 43.20 -20.27
C ALA A 162 10.41 43.89 -21.49
N VAL A 163 9.95 43.59 -22.71
CA VAL A 163 10.37 44.33 -23.92
C VAL A 163 9.76 45.73 -23.92
N ARG A 164 8.53 45.89 -23.42
CA ARG A 164 7.88 47.20 -23.21
C ARG A 164 8.57 48.04 -22.12
N ASP A 165 8.97 47.39 -21.03
CA ASP A 165 9.56 48.00 -19.84
C ASP A 165 11.10 48.04 -19.89
N ARG A 166 11.73 47.57 -20.98
CA ARG A 166 13.13 47.92 -21.32
C ARG A 166 13.34 49.44 -21.49
N GLY A 167 12.26 50.21 -21.52
CA GLY A 167 12.29 51.67 -21.35
C GLY A 167 12.46 52.15 -19.91
N LEU A 168 12.22 51.36 -18.86
CA LEU A 168 12.27 51.81 -17.46
C LEU A 168 12.64 50.71 -16.44
N TYR A 169 13.81 50.90 -15.79
CA TYR A 169 14.30 50.33 -14.53
C TYR A 169 14.81 48.86 -14.46
N GLY A 170 16.11 48.73 -14.16
CA GLY A 170 16.88 47.48 -14.05
C GLY A 170 16.86 46.76 -12.69
N THR A 171 15.92 47.06 -11.78
CA THR A 171 15.87 46.40 -10.45
C THR A 171 14.88 45.23 -10.38
N LEU A 172 14.03 45.03 -11.39
CA LEU A 172 13.14 43.87 -11.51
C LEU A 172 13.78 42.70 -12.29
N ASP A 173 14.85 42.97 -13.05
CA ASP A 173 15.58 41.98 -13.86
C ASP A 173 16.27 40.91 -13.01
N ASP A 174 16.84 41.30 -11.86
CA ASP A 174 17.56 40.38 -10.96
C ASP A 174 16.62 39.38 -10.26
N GLY A 175 15.42 39.83 -9.86
CA GLY A 175 14.39 38.96 -9.29
C GLY A 175 13.84 37.96 -10.31
N TRP A 176 13.72 38.39 -11.56
CA TRP A 176 13.28 37.55 -12.68
C TRP A 176 14.32 36.50 -13.06
N LYS A 177 15.59 36.91 -13.20
CA LYS A 177 16.71 35.98 -13.44
C LYS A 177 16.84 34.94 -12.33
N ALA A 178 16.62 35.34 -11.08
CA ALA A 178 16.64 34.42 -9.95
C ALA A 178 15.47 33.41 -9.97
N MET A 179 14.27 33.82 -10.39
CA MET A 179 13.11 32.93 -10.50
C MET A 179 13.22 31.99 -11.71
N ASP A 180 13.65 32.49 -12.86
CA ASP A 180 13.90 31.71 -14.07
C ASP A 180 15.00 30.67 -13.84
N SER A 181 16.10 31.08 -13.19
CA SER A 181 17.16 30.15 -12.76
C SER A 181 16.64 29.05 -11.82
N LYS A 182 15.76 29.39 -10.87
CA LYS A 182 15.13 28.40 -9.97
C LYS A 182 14.18 27.45 -10.71
N LEU A 183 13.44 27.93 -11.70
CA LEU A 183 12.52 27.12 -12.50
C LEU A 183 13.26 26.20 -13.46
N VAL A 184 14.30 26.69 -14.13
CA VAL A 184 15.20 25.89 -14.97
C VAL A 184 15.86 24.80 -14.12
N HIS A 185 16.37 25.14 -12.94
CA HIS A 185 16.95 24.16 -12.03
C HIS A 185 15.93 23.11 -11.56
N ALA A 186 14.70 23.53 -11.22
CA ALA A 186 13.64 22.59 -10.85
C ALA A 186 13.26 21.65 -12.02
N ARG A 187 13.25 22.16 -13.26
CA ARG A 187 13.02 21.35 -14.46
C ARG A 187 14.16 20.37 -14.70
N GLU A 188 15.40 20.80 -14.62
CA GLU A 188 16.58 19.94 -14.76
C GLU A 188 16.55 18.81 -13.72
N VAL A 189 16.23 19.11 -12.47
CA VAL A 189 16.11 18.09 -11.41
C VAL A 189 14.98 17.08 -11.72
N VAL A 190 13.85 17.53 -12.28
CA VAL A 190 12.74 16.65 -12.68
C VAL A 190 13.11 15.80 -13.90
N ASP A 191 13.72 16.40 -14.92
CA ASP A 191 14.15 15.72 -16.15
C ASP A 191 15.24 14.69 -15.83
N GLU A 192 16.22 15.03 -14.99
CA GLU A 192 17.20 14.09 -14.46
C GLU A 192 16.53 12.96 -13.66
N GLY A 193 15.54 13.28 -12.83
CA GLY A 193 14.77 12.30 -12.07
C GLY A 193 14.03 11.31 -12.99
N MET A 194 13.43 11.82 -14.07
CA MET A 194 12.71 11.02 -15.06
C MET A 194 13.67 10.13 -15.87
N GLU A 195 14.82 10.65 -16.28
CA GLU A 195 15.84 9.86 -16.96
C GLU A 195 16.42 8.75 -16.07
N ARG A 196 16.67 9.05 -14.79
CA ARG A 196 17.12 8.04 -13.81
C ARG A 196 16.07 6.95 -13.64
N ALA A 197 14.78 7.32 -13.55
CA ALA A 197 13.69 6.36 -13.46
C ALA A 197 13.57 5.49 -14.73
N ARG A 198 13.72 6.07 -15.92
CA ARG A 198 13.73 5.33 -17.19
C ARG A 198 14.89 4.35 -17.26
N ARG A 199 16.11 4.81 -16.95
CA ARG A 199 17.31 3.94 -16.91
C ARG A 199 17.15 2.79 -15.91
N ALA A 200 16.59 3.06 -14.73
CA ALA A 200 16.32 2.02 -13.73
C ALA A 200 15.29 1.00 -14.22
N LYS A 201 14.24 1.43 -14.92
CA LYS A 201 13.22 0.56 -15.51
C LYS A 201 13.80 -0.32 -16.63
N ASP A 202 14.63 0.25 -17.49
CA ASP A 202 15.27 -0.48 -18.59
C ASP A 202 16.28 -1.51 -18.03
N ALA A 203 17.10 -1.12 -17.05
CA ALA A 203 18.01 -2.04 -16.35
C ALA A 203 17.26 -3.18 -15.64
N LEU A 204 16.11 -2.88 -15.03
CA LEU A 204 15.26 -3.91 -14.41
C LEU A 204 14.72 -4.88 -15.45
N ARG A 205 14.22 -4.38 -16.59
CA ARG A 205 13.73 -5.22 -17.69
C ARG A 205 14.81 -6.16 -18.20
N GLU A 206 16.01 -5.65 -18.46
CA GLU A 206 17.12 -6.48 -18.88
C GLU A 206 17.49 -7.54 -17.82
N SER A 207 17.46 -7.18 -16.54
CA SER A 207 17.72 -8.15 -15.46
C SER A 207 16.68 -9.27 -15.40
N ILE A 208 15.41 -8.94 -15.66
CA ILE A 208 14.31 -9.91 -15.75
C ILE A 208 14.56 -10.85 -16.93
N ASP A 209 14.82 -10.30 -18.12
CA ASP A 209 15.06 -11.07 -19.34
C ASP A 209 16.25 -12.04 -19.17
N ARG A 210 17.35 -11.57 -18.56
CA ARG A 210 18.51 -12.43 -18.21
C ARG A 210 18.14 -13.55 -17.25
N ALA A 211 17.39 -13.25 -16.19
CA ALA A 211 16.98 -14.26 -15.20
C ALA A 211 16.08 -15.34 -15.81
N ILE A 212 15.23 -14.99 -16.77
CA ILE A 212 14.39 -15.96 -17.50
C ILE A 212 15.22 -16.89 -18.36
N LEU A 213 16.19 -16.35 -19.10
CA LEU A 213 17.08 -17.17 -19.92
C LEU A 213 17.86 -18.16 -19.06
N LEU A 214 18.42 -17.71 -17.95
CA LEU A 214 19.11 -18.59 -16.98
C LEU A 214 18.18 -19.65 -16.40
N ALA A 215 16.93 -19.29 -16.06
CA ALA A 215 15.95 -20.24 -15.56
C ALA A 215 15.51 -21.26 -16.63
N GLN A 216 15.50 -20.90 -17.91
CA GLN A 216 15.23 -21.83 -19.01
C GLN A 216 16.37 -22.85 -19.19
N GLU A 217 17.62 -22.43 -18.98
CA GLU A 217 18.79 -23.32 -19.09
C GLU A 217 18.98 -24.21 -17.86
N GLN A 218 18.87 -23.65 -16.66
CA GLN A 218 19.25 -24.30 -15.41
C GLN A 218 18.06 -24.77 -14.56
N ARG A 219 16.83 -24.42 -14.95
CA ARG A 219 15.56 -24.62 -14.21
C ARG A 219 15.45 -23.84 -12.90
N LEU A 220 16.50 -23.83 -12.08
CA LEU A 220 16.59 -23.09 -10.82
C LEU A 220 17.80 -22.15 -10.88
N ILE A 221 17.60 -20.91 -10.43
CA ILE A 221 18.64 -19.87 -10.42
C ILE A 221 19.07 -19.54 -8.99
N THR A 222 20.16 -18.79 -8.85
CA THR A 222 20.68 -18.35 -7.56
C THR A 222 20.13 -16.99 -7.15
N TYR A 223 20.32 -16.62 -5.89
CA TYR A 223 19.96 -15.30 -5.37
C TYR A 223 20.62 -14.15 -6.15
N ALA A 224 21.86 -14.37 -6.61
CA ALA A 224 22.62 -13.37 -7.36
C ALA A 224 22.04 -13.12 -8.77
N ASP A 225 21.32 -14.09 -9.32
CA ASP A 225 20.72 -14.03 -10.66
C ASP A 225 19.34 -13.35 -10.66
N LEU A 226 18.68 -13.31 -9.50
CA LEU A 226 17.34 -12.72 -9.40
C LEU A 226 17.33 -11.21 -9.67
N PRO A 227 16.28 -10.66 -10.29
CA PRO A 227 16.08 -9.22 -10.34
C PRO A 227 15.81 -8.64 -8.94
N HIS A 228 16.20 -7.38 -8.71
CA HIS A 228 16.16 -6.76 -7.38
C HIS A 228 14.82 -6.90 -6.63
N PRO A 229 13.62 -6.73 -7.25
CA PRO A 229 12.36 -6.87 -6.53
C PRO A 229 12.06 -8.28 -5.97
N TRP A 230 12.72 -9.33 -6.47
CA TRP A 230 12.54 -10.72 -6.03
C TRP A 230 13.58 -11.14 -4.98
N ARG A 231 14.59 -10.30 -4.70
CA ARG A 231 15.66 -10.55 -3.74
C ARG A 231 15.20 -10.23 -2.31
N VAL A 232 14.40 -11.13 -1.72
CA VAL A 232 13.79 -10.93 -0.40
C VAL A 232 14.71 -11.31 0.76
N ASN A 233 15.32 -12.49 0.72
CA ASN A 233 16.17 -13.01 1.81
C ASN A 233 17.58 -13.35 1.28
N PRO A 234 18.62 -12.56 1.65
CA PRO A 234 19.98 -12.76 1.16
C PRO A 234 20.68 -14.01 1.71
N HIS A 235 20.09 -14.68 2.70
CA HIS A 235 20.65 -15.88 3.32
C HIS A 235 20.26 -17.18 2.60
N ILE A 236 19.25 -17.11 1.73
CA ILE A 236 18.84 -18.22 0.85
C ILE A 236 19.54 -18.02 -0.49
N LEU A 237 20.45 -18.92 -0.85
CA LEU A 237 21.41 -18.66 -1.94
C LEU A 237 21.00 -19.32 -3.27
N GLN A 238 20.31 -20.45 -3.22
CA GLN A 238 19.95 -21.26 -4.39
C GLN A 238 18.51 -21.77 -4.33
N GLY A 239 18.05 -22.35 -5.45
CA GLY A 239 16.77 -23.03 -5.53
C GLY A 239 15.60 -22.15 -5.99
N TYR A 240 15.87 -20.95 -6.50
CA TYR A 240 14.84 -20.02 -6.95
C TYR A 240 14.26 -20.41 -8.29
N ARG A 241 12.93 -20.35 -8.38
CA ARG A 241 12.17 -20.49 -9.64
C ARG A 241 11.98 -19.10 -10.26
N PHE A 242 12.02 -19.00 -11.58
CA PHE A 242 11.72 -17.77 -12.29
C PHE A 242 11.11 -18.04 -13.67
N THR A 243 9.93 -17.52 -13.97
CA THR A 243 9.24 -17.78 -15.24
C THR A 243 8.24 -16.68 -15.61
N HIS A 244 7.99 -16.51 -16.91
CA HIS A 244 6.86 -15.70 -17.41
C HIS A 244 5.52 -16.45 -17.42
N SER A 245 5.55 -17.78 -17.41
CA SER A 245 4.37 -18.61 -17.59
C SER A 245 3.66 -18.87 -16.25
N LYS A 246 2.39 -18.51 -16.17
CA LYS A 246 1.53 -18.84 -15.02
C LYS A 246 1.34 -20.35 -14.87
N VAL A 247 1.31 -21.07 -15.98
CA VAL A 247 1.16 -22.54 -15.98
C VAL A 247 2.40 -23.18 -15.40
N GLU A 248 3.60 -22.69 -15.74
CA GLU A 248 4.85 -23.18 -15.16
C GLU A 248 4.95 -22.88 -13.65
N CYS A 249 4.42 -21.73 -13.18
CA CYS A 249 4.31 -21.48 -11.74
C CYS A 249 3.46 -22.58 -11.06
N LEU A 250 2.31 -22.94 -11.64
CA LEU A 250 1.44 -23.98 -11.09
C LEU A 250 2.05 -25.40 -11.18
N THR A 251 2.68 -25.77 -12.29
CA THR A 251 3.28 -27.10 -12.45
C THR A 251 4.54 -27.25 -11.61
N SER A 252 5.26 -26.16 -11.34
CA SER A 252 6.48 -26.18 -10.51
C SER A 252 6.23 -26.55 -9.04
N VAL A 253 4.98 -26.57 -8.57
CA VAL A 253 4.60 -27.09 -7.24
C VAL A 253 5.08 -28.53 -7.04
N PHE A 254 5.12 -29.32 -8.11
CA PHE A 254 5.55 -30.72 -8.11
C PHE A 254 7.06 -30.90 -8.34
N ALA A 255 7.81 -29.80 -8.46
CA ALA A 255 9.26 -29.83 -8.65
C ALA A 255 9.98 -29.26 -7.41
N PRO A 256 11.13 -29.82 -7.00
CA PRO A 256 11.92 -29.26 -5.90
C PRO A 256 12.39 -27.84 -6.22
N SER A 257 12.21 -26.95 -5.24
CA SER A 257 12.63 -25.54 -5.20
C SER A 257 12.73 -25.08 -3.75
N ASN A 258 13.27 -23.89 -3.51
CA ASN A 258 13.30 -23.27 -2.18
C ASN A 258 11.90 -22.96 -1.60
N GLU A 259 10.87 -22.94 -2.45
CA GLU A 259 9.48 -22.71 -2.04
C GLU A 259 8.67 -23.99 -1.81
N THR A 260 9.24 -25.17 -2.12
CA THR A 260 8.52 -26.45 -2.04
C THR A 260 7.96 -26.68 -0.63
N PHE A 261 8.74 -26.46 0.42
CA PHE A 261 8.25 -26.61 1.79
C PHE A 261 7.13 -25.61 2.13
N ASN A 262 7.27 -24.35 1.72
CA ASN A 262 6.26 -23.31 1.98
C ASN A 262 4.93 -23.65 1.31
N ILE A 263 4.97 -24.12 0.06
CA ILE A 263 3.76 -24.52 -0.67
C ILE A 263 3.11 -25.74 0.00
N TRP A 264 3.88 -26.81 0.23
CA TRP A 264 3.33 -28.08 0.70
C TRP A 264 2.91 -28.06 2.17
N SER A 265 3.60 -27.31 3.04
CA SER A 265 3.24 -27.21 4.46
C SER A 265 1.85 -26.60 4.65
N HIS A 266 1.52 -25.52 3.93
CA HIS A 266 0.18 -24.91 3.97
C HIS A 266 -0.86 -25.68 3.14
N LEU A 267 -0.48 -26.35 2.04
CA LEU A 267 -1.39 -27.22 1.29
C LEU A 267 -1.81 -28.45 2.11
N ILE A 268 -0.86 -29.12 2.77
CA ILE A 268 -1.15 -30.22 3.71
C ILE A 268 -1.93 -29.68 4.91
N GLY A 269 -1.52 -28.52 5.44
CA GLY A 269 -2.25 -27.81 6.50
C GLY A 269 -3.71 -27.57 6.15
N LEU A 270 -4.02 -27.21 4.90
CA LEU A 270 -5.39 -27.02 4.43
C LEU A 270 -6.20 -28.30 4.56
N PHE A 271 -5.67 -29.43 4.12
CA PHE A 271 -6.36 -30.73 4.26
C PHE A 271 -6.55 -31.11 5.73
N ILE A 272 -5.56 -30.86 6.59
CA ILE A 272 -5.67 -31.09 8.04
C ILE A 272 -6.81 -30.23 8.62
N VAL A 273 -6.84 -28.92 8.33
CA VAL A 273 -7.87 -28.01 8.83
C VAL A 273 -9.26 -28.38 8.29
N LEU A 274 -9.37 -28.81 7.04
CA LEU A 274 -10.62 -29.32 6.47
C LEU A 274 -11.08 -30.60 7.19
N SER A 275 -10.18 -31.54 7.47
CA SER A 275 -10.50 -32.73 8.28
C SER A 275 -10.95 -32.33 9.69
N VAL A 276 -10.30 -31.34 10.31
CA VAL A 276 -10.72 -30.81 11.61
C VAL A 276 -12.12 -30.19 11.54
N ALA A 277 -12.39 -29.36 10.55
CA ALA A 277 -13.65 -28.65 10.41
C ALA A 277 -14.85 -29.58 10.12
N PHE A 278 -14.68 -30.55 9.23
CA PHE A 278 -15.77 -31.39 8.74
C PHE A 278 -15.89 -32.75 9.44
N TYR A 279 -14.82 -33.24 10.06
CA TYR A 279 -14.82 -34.55 10.73
C TYR A 279 -14.64 -34.42 12.24
N PHE A 280 -13.54 -33.83 12.73
CA PHE A 280 -13.26 -33.83 14.17
C PHE A 280 -14.13 -32.85 14.97
N TYR A 281 -14.47 -31.69 14.42
CA TYR A 281 -15.31 -30.70 15.11
C TYR A 281 -16.74 -31.21 15.37
N PRO A 282 -17.46 -31.80 14.38
CA PRO A 282 -18.78 -32.38 14.63
C PRO A 282 -18.76 -33.62 15.55
N LEU A 283 -17.64 -34.34 15.62
CA LEU A 283 -17.47 -35.49 16.50
C LEU A 283 -17.18 -35.11 17.96
N ASN A 284 -16.94 -33.83 18.26
CA ASN A 284 -16.70 -33.40 19.64
C ASN A 284 -17.94 -33.68 20.50
N PRO A 285 -17.80 -34.27 21.70
CA PRO A 285 -18.94 -34.55 22.57
C PRO A 285 -19.81 -33.34 22.89
N ASN A 286 -19.26 -32.13 22.95
CA ASN A 286 -20.00 -30.90 23.23
C ASN A 286 -20.69 -30.31 21.98
N PHE A 287 -20.52 -30.89 20.79
CA PHE A 287 -21.09 -30.35 19.55
C PHE A 287 -22.62 -30.28 19.61
N HIS A 288 -23.27 -31.26 20.24
CA HIS A 288 -24.73 -31.28 20.40
C HIS A 288 -25.29 -30.14 21.27
N LEU A 289 -24.46 -29.50 22.10
CA LEU A 289 -24.83 -28.34 22.91
C LEU A 289 -24.73 -27.02 22.12
N SER A 290 -24.12 -27.06 20.93
CA SER A 290 -23.82 -25.86 20.14
C SER A 290 -25.09 -25.33 19.45
N SER A 291 -25.38 -24.06 19.65
CA SER A 291 -26.40 -23.34 18.90
C SER A 291 -25.97 -23.11 17.45
N ARG A 292 -26.92 -22.66 16.61
CA ARG A 292 -26.61 -22.27 15.22
C ARG A 292 -25.58 -21.14 15.17
N THR A 293 -25.58 -20.24 16.15
CA THR A 293 -24.62 -19.13 16.22
C THR A 293 -23.23 -19.62 16.61
N ASP A 294 -23.13 -20.57 17.54
CA ASP A 294 -21.85 -21.20 17.91
C ASP A 294 -21.20 -21.88 16.70
N ILE A 295 -22.00 -22.65 15.96
CA ILE A 295 -21.57 -23.32 14.73
C ILE A 295 -21.15 -22.28 13.68
N LEU A 296 -21.88 -21.17 13.54
CA LEU A 296 -21.53 -20.10 12.60
C LEU A 296 -20.20 -19.43 12.98
N VAL A 297 -19.96 -19.12 14.26
CA VAL A 297 -18.71 -18.52 14.72
C VAL A 297 -17.53 -19.46 14.47
N ALA A 298 -17.67 -20.74 14.81
CA ALA A 298 -16.65 -21.74 14.50
C ALA A 298 -16.43 -21.90 12.98
N ALA A 299 -17.50 -21.90 12.17
CA ALA A 299 -17.41 -21.98 10.72
C ALA A 299 -16.68 -20.78 10.11
N VAL A 300 -16.89 -19.56 10.64
CA VAL A 300 -16.16 -18.36 10.22
C VAL A 300 -14.67 -18.51 10.52
N PHE A 301 -14.31 -19.03 11.70
CA PHE A 301 -12.90 -19.33 12.03
C PHE A 301 -12.29 -20.34 11.05
N PHE A 302 -12.93 -21.48 10.82
CA PHE A 302 -12.43 -22.50 9.89
C PHE A 302 -12.34 -21.99 8.45
N PHE A 303 -13.32 -21.22 8.00
CA PHE A 303 -13.27 -20.57 6.70
C PHE A 303 -12.09 -19.62 6.58
N ALA A 304 -11.88 -18.76 7.58
CA ALA A 304 -10.75 -17.83 7.62
C ALA A 304 -9.40 -18.56 7.64
N ALA A 305 -9.29 -19.66 8.40
CA ALA A 305 -8.11 -20.52 8.46
C ALA A 305 -7.81 -21.18 7.11
N CYS A 306 -8.79 -21.86 6.50
CA CYS A 306 -8.66 -22.46 5.17
C CYS A 306 -8.28 -21.41 4.12
N LYS A 307 -8.95 -20.25 4.14
CA LYS A 307 -8.66 -19.13 3.24
C LYS A 307 -7.21 -18.64 3.42
N CYS A 308 -6.74 -18.48 4.66
CA CYS A 308 -5.35 -18.09 4.93
C CYS A 308 -4.35 -19.07 4.30
N LEU A 309 -4.55 -20.36 4.49
CA LEU A 309 -3.68 -21.40 3.94
C LEU A 309 -3.72 -21.43 2.41
N VAL A 310 -4.89 -21.26 1.80
CA VAL A 310 -5.04 -21.15 0.33
C VAL A 310 -4.33 -19.90 -0.20
N CYS A 311 -4.56 -18.73 0.42
CA CYS A 311 -3.93 -17.47 0.02
C CYS A 311 -2.40 -17.58 0.07
N SER A 312 -1.85 -18.18 1.12
CA SER A 312 -0.42 -18.40 1.27
C SER A 312 0.13 -19.39 0.24
N THR A 313 -0.57 -20.51 0.01
CA THR A 313 -0.18 -21.49 -1.01
C THR A 313 -0.15 -20.85 -2.40
N LEU A 314 -1.15 -20.03 -2.75
CA LEU A 314 -1.19 -19.30 -4.01
C LEU A 314 -0.04 -18.31 -4.14
N TRP A 315 0.27 -17.56 -3.08
CA TRP A 315 1.40 -16.64 -3.06
C TRP A 315 2.72 -17.36 -3.34
N HIS A 316 3.04 -18.39 -2.57
CA HIS A 316 4.28 -19.15 -2.74
C HIS A 316 4.34 -19.90 -4.08
N THR A 317 3.20 -20.30 -4.63
CA THR A 317 3.15 -20.89 -5.97
C THR A 317 3.51 -19.86 -7.05
N MET A 318 2.98 -18.64 -6.92
CA MET A 318 3.05 -17.58 -7.94
C MET A 318 4.22 -16.60 -7.77
N ASN A 319 4.98 -16.66 -6.67
CA ASN A 319 6.05 -15.70 -6.39
C ASN A 319 7.23 -15.77 -7.39
N SER A 320 7.33 -16.85 -8.18
CA SER A 320 8.31 -17.02 -9.25
C SER A 320 7.94 -16.32 -10.56
N ILE A 321 6.77 -15.66 -10.63
CA ILE A 321 6.33 -14.98 -11.85
C ILE A 321 7.19 -13.74 -12.11
N ALA A 322 7.72 -13.59 -13.33
CA ALA A 322 8.53 -12.46 -13.76
C ALA A 322 7.77 -11.13 -13.86
N SER A 323 6.43 -11.15 -13.70
CA SER A 323 5.62 -9.93 -13.63
C SER A 323 5.58 -9.40 -12.21
N GLN A 324 6.32 -8.32 -11.94
CA GLN A 324 6.35 -7.66 -10.63
C GLN A 324 4.93 -7.36 -10.13
N THR A 325 4.11 -6.67 -10.93
CA THR A 325 2.72 -6.33 -10.57
C THR A 325 1.90 -7.55 -10.13
N LEU A 326 2.09 -8.70 -10.78
CA LEU A 326 1.32 -9.91 -10.46
C LEU A 326 1.84 -10.59 -9.19
N MET A 327 3.17 -10.74 -9.06
CA MET A 327 3.82 -11.21 -7.83
C MET A 327 3.30 -10.38 -6.65
N GLU A 328 3.46 -9.08 -6.74
CA GLU A 328 3.06 -8.12 -5.73
C GLU A 328 1.55 -8.21 -5.36
N ARG A 329 0.66 -8.48 -6.32
CA ARG A 329 -0.76 -8.73 -6.00
C ARG A 329 -0.99 -10.01 -5.21
N PHE A 330 -0.27 -11.09 -5.52
CA PHE A 330 -0.38 -12.32 -4.75
C PHE A 330 0.16 -12.17 -3.32
N ALA A 331 1.17 -11.32 -3.11
CA ALA A 331 1.61 -10.96 -1.76
C ALA A 331 0.48 -10.26 -0.98
N CYS A 332 -0.29 -9.34 -1.61
CA CYS A 332 -1.47 -8.75 -0.98
C CYS A 332 -2.50 -9.80 -0.56
N VAL A 333 -2.75 -10.78 -1.42
CA VAL A 333 -3.71 -11.86 -1.17
C VAL A 333 -3.32 -12.63 0.09
N ASP A 334 -2.04 -12.95 0.27
CA ASP A 334 -1.53 -13.62 1.48
C ASP A 334 -1.74 -12.78 2.75
N TYR A 335 -1.41 -11.48 2.70
CA TYR A 335 -1.65 -10.55 3.80
C TYR A 335 -3.13 -10.45 4.20
N THR A 336 -4.06 -10.49 3.22
CA THR A 336 -5.49 -10.57 3.54
C THR A 336 -5.87 -11.90 4.21
N GLY A 337 -5.17 -12.99 3.88
CA GLY A 337 -5.26 -14.30 4.52
C GLY A 337 -5.07 -14.19 6.03
N ILE A 338 -3.88 -13.71 6.41
CA ILE A 338 -3.47 -13.54 7.80
C ILE A 338 -4.43 -12.61 8.55
N SER A 339 -4.79 -11.48 7.95
CA SER A 339 -5.68 -10.48 8.57
C SER A 339 -7.04 -11.07 8.98
N MET A 340 -7.68 -11.82 8.09
CA MET A 340 -8.98 -12.43 8.36
C MET A 340 -8.86 -13.57 9.39
N LEU A 341 -7.78 -14.35 9.36
CA LEU A 341 -7.55 -15.41 10.35
C LEU A 341 -7.39 -14.85 11.76
N VAL A 342 -6.57 -13.80 11.92
CA VAL A 342 -6.39 -13.12 13.22
C VAL A 342 -7.72 -12.57 13.73
N ALA A 343 -8.45 -11.82 12.88
CA ALA A 343 -9.74 -11.26 13.25
C ALA A 343 -10.75 -12.34 13.66
N ALA A 344 -10.88 -13.42 12.89
CA ALA A 344 -11.81 -14.51 13.21
C ALA A 344 -11.44 -15.23 14.53
N SER A 345 -10.15 -15.42 14.80
CA SER A 345 -9.67 -16.02 16.06
C SER A 345 -10.00 -15.15 17.28
N ILE A 346 -9.86 -13.84 17.13
CA ILE A 346 -10.23 -12.87 18.17
C ILE A 346 -11.75 -12.85 18.37
N VAL A 347 -12.53 -12.82 17.30
CA VAL A 347 -14.00 -12.84 17.36
C VAL A 347 -14.51 -14.07 18.10
N THR A 348 -13.93 -15.26 17.87
CA THR A 348 -14.29 -16.48 18.62
C THR A 348 -14.03 -16.33 20.13
N THR A 349 -12.91 -15.70 20.50
CA THR A 349 -12.55 -15.44 21.90
C THR A 349 -13.49 -14.41 22.54
N GLU A 350 -13.77 -13.30 21.86
CA GLU A 350 -14.70 -12.26 22.32
C GLU A 350 -16.14 -12.77 22.45
N TYR A 351 -16.58 -13.58 21.48
CA TYR A 351 -17.91 -14.19 21.46
C TYR A 351 -18.13 -15.08 22.69
N THR A 352 -17.15 -15.92 23.01
CA THR A 352 -17.22 -16.83 24.17
C THR A 352 -16.99 -16.09 25.49
N ALA A 353 -16.13 -15.06 25.53
CA ALA A 353 -15.90 -14.24 26.72
C ALA A 353 -17.19 -13.56 27.21
N PHE A 354 -17.95 -12.98 26.28
CA PHE A 354 -19.18 -12.24 26.56
C PHE A 354 -20.44 -13.02 26.16
N TYR A 355 -20.41 -14.34 26.30
CA TYR A 355 -21.46 -15.26 25.82
C TYR A 355 -22.87 -14.99 26.37
N CYS A 356 -22.99 -14.35 27.54
CA CYS A 356 -24.27 -13.91 28.11
C CYS A 356 -24.45 -12.37 28.10
N GLU A 357 -23.48 -11.60 27.58
CA GLU A 357 -23.46 -10.13 27.62
C GLU A 357 -23.47 -9.54 26.19
N PRO A 358 -24.66 -9.39 25.56
CA PRO A 358 -24.74 -9.03 24.15
C PRO A 358 -24.15 -7.64 23.82
N VAL A 359 -24.29 -6.66 24.71
CA VAL A 359 -23.79 -5.29 24.46
C VAL A 359 -22.26 -5.27 24.33
N SER A 360 -21.56 -5.82 25.33
CA SER A 360 -20.09 -5.89 25.32
C SER A 360 -19.60 -6.79 24.18
N ARG A 361 -20.24 -7.94 23.97
CA ARG A 361 -19.91 -8.83 22.86
C ARG A 361 -19.90 -8.12 21.52
N TRP A 362 -20.98 -7.44 21.17
CA TRP A 362 -21.07 -6.75 19.88
C TRP A 362 -20.13 -5.55 19.79
N THR A 363 -19.84 -4.87 20.90
CA THR A 363 -18.90 -3.74 20.90
C THR A 363 -17.49 -4.20 20.51
N TYR A 364 -16.96 -5.27 21.14
CA TYR A 364 -15.63 -5.78 20.80
C TYR A 364 -15.60 -6.47 19.43
N ILE A 365 -16.61 -7.29 19.11
CA ILE A 365 -16.68 -7.96 17.79
C ILE A 365 -16.72 -6.92 16.66
N LEU A 366 -17.52 -5.85 16.78
CA LEU A 366 -17.58 -4.83 15.72
C LEU A 366 -16.26 -4.07 15.58
N LEU A 367 -15.57 -3.79 16.70
CA LEU A 367 -14.23 -3.20 16.67
C LEU A 367 -13.25 -4.11 15.93
N THR A 368 -13.17 -5.39 16.32
CA THR A 368 -12.30 -6.38 15.69
C THR A 368 -12.65 -6.61 14.22
N MET A 369 -13.93 -6.69 13.87
CA MET A 369 -14.37 -6.83 12.47
C MET A 369 -14.03 -5.60 11.64
N SER A 370 -14.15 -4.38 12.19
CA SER A 370 -13.77 -3.16 11.48
C SER A 370 -12.27 -3.10 11.16
N LEU A 371 -11.43 -3.52 12.10
CA LEU A 371 -9.99 -3.67 11.88
C LEU A 371 -9.69 -4.82 10.92
N GLY A 372 -10.41 -5.95 11.02
CA GLY A 372 -10.31 -7.06 10.08
C GLY A 372 -10.59 -6.63 8.64
N ILE A 373 -11.63 -5.83 8.40
CA ILE A 373 -11.93 -5.21 7.11
C ILE A 373 -10.79 -4.27 6.69
N GLY A 374 -10.27 -3.46 7.62
CA GLY A 374 -9.07 -2.66 7.40
C GLY A 374 -7.88 -3.50 6.91
N GLY A 375 -7.66 -4.68 7.49
CA GLY A 375 -6.57 -5.58 7.11
C GLY A 375 -6.77 -6.25 5.74
N VAL A 376 -7.99 -6.25 5.22
CA VAL A 376 -8.29 -6.69 3.86
C VAL A 376 -8.08 -5.55 2.87
N ILE A 377 -8.39 -4.31 3.23
CA ILE A 377 -8.33 -3.15 2.31
C ILE A 377 -6.92 -2.55 2.25
N LEU A 378 -6.30 -2.32 3.42
CA LEU A 378 -5.06 -1.56 3.54
C LEU A 378 -3.89 -2.14 2.75
N PRO A 379 -3.65 -3.47 2.72
CA PRO A 379 -2.57 -4.02 1.89
C PRO A 379 -2.71 -3.64 0.41
N TRP A 380 -3.93 -3.52 -0.11
CA TRP A 380 -4.17 -3.16 -1.50
C TRP A 380 -4.02 -1.66 -1.78
N HIS A 381 -3.92 -0.84 -0.73
CA HIS A 381 -3.75 0.60 -0.86
C HIS A 381 -2.29 0.96 -1.19
N PRO A 382 -2.04 1.68 -2.31
CA PRO A 382 -0.68 1.91 -2.81
C PRO A 382 0.23 2.60 -1.78
N THR A 383 -0.30 3.57 -1.01
CA THR A 383 0.48 4.28 0.01
C THR A 383 0.90 3.39 1.17
N PHE A 384 0.01 2.52 1.65
CA PHE A 384 0.26 1.67 2.83
C PHE A 384 1.28 0.57 2.52
N ASN A 385 1.37 0.21 1.24
CA ASN A 385 2.20 -0.85 0.75
C ASN A 385 3.62 -0.41 0.32
N ARG A 386 3.93 0.89 0.33
CA ARG A 386 5.29 1.36 0.03
C ARG A 386 6.29 0.79 1.04
N ALA A 387 7.53 0.57 0.60
CA ALA A 387 8.57 -0.02 1.44
C ALA A 387 8.86 0.83 2.71
N ASP A 388 8.83 2.16 2.58
CA ASP A 388 9.00 3.11 3.70
C ASP A 388 7.84 3.11 4.71
N MET A 389 6.69 2.53 4.34
CA MET A 389 5.52 2.38 5.22
C MET A 389 5.45 0.99 5.88
N ALA A 390 6.53 0.21 5.84
CA ALA A 390 6.61 -1.10 6.50
C ALA A 390 6.26 -1.02 7.99
N TRP A 391 6.71 0.02 8.69
CA TRP A 391 6.39 0.26 10.10
C TRP A 391 4.88 0.43 10.33
N ALA A 392 4.17 1.10 9.42
CA ALA A 392 2.73 1.31 9.52
C ALA A 392 1.96 0.00 9.35
N ARG A 393 2.45 -0.90 8.49
CA ARG A 393 1.90 -2.25 8.35
C ARG A 393 2.07 -3.07 9.62
N VAL A 394 3.28 -3.08 10.17
CA VAL A 394 3.57 -3.77 11.44
C VAL A 394 2.69 -3.21 12.56
N ALA A 395 2.63 -1.88 12.69
CA ALA A 395 1.79 -1.21 13.69
C ALA A 395 0.31 -1.59 13.55
N PHE A 396 -0.20 -1.66 12.32
CA PHE A 396 -1.57 -2.11 12.06
C PHE A 396 -1.81 -3.56 12.49
N TYR A 397 -0.95 -4.50 12.10
CA TYR A 397 -1.09 -5.92 12.48
C TYR A 397 -0.95 -6.16 13.97
N VAL A 398 -0.03 -5.44 14.62
CA VAL A 398 0.11 -5.44 16.08
C VAL A 398 -1.15 -4.86 16.73
N SER A 399 -1.69 -3.75 16.21
CA SER A 399 -2.94 -3.17 16.72
C SER A 399 -4.12 -4.13 16.60
N LEU A 400 -4.25 -4.82 15.45
CA LEU A 400 -5.25 -5.85 15.23
C LEU A 400 -5.09 -7.03 16.21
N ALA A 401 -3.87 -7.47 16.49
CA ALA A 401 -3.64 -8.53 17.47
C ALA A 401 -3.95 -8.06 18.92
N LEU A 402 -3.61 -6.81 19.24
CA LEU A 402 -3.83 -6.23 20.55
C LEU A 402 -5.32 -6.06 20.90
N THR A 403 -6.21 -5.95 19.92
CA THR A 403 -7.66 -5.87 20.22
C THR A 403 -8.19 -7.14 20.87
N GLY A 404 -7.58 -8.30 20.63
CA GLY A 404 -7.96 -9.55 21.33
C GLY A 404 -7.71 -9.51 22.84
N PHE A 405 -6.90 -8.57 23.31
CA PHE A 405 -6.66 -8.32 24.74
C PHE A 405 -7.49 -7.15 25.27
N ALA A 406 -8.19 -6.37 24.43
CA ALA A 406 -9.03 -5.27 24.89
C ALA A 406 -10.13 -5.71 25.89
N PRO A 407 -10.79 -6.88 25.73
CA PRO A 407 -11.70 -7.41 26.74
C PRO A 407 -11.10 -7.62 28.13
N LEU A 408 -9.78 -7.84 28.25
CA LEU A 408 -9.15 -8.14 29.54
C LEU A 408 -9.40 -7.06 30.59
N ALA A 409 -9.40 -5.79 30.19
CA ALA A 409 -9.62 -4.68 31.11
C ALA A 409 -11.02 -4.76 31.74
N GLN A 410 -12.05 -4.95 30.91
CA GLN A 410 -13.43 -5.08 31.38
C GLN A 410 -13.63 -6.36 32.20
N LEU A 411 -13.13 -7.50 31.71
CA LEU A 411 -13.29 -8.78 32.40
C LEU A 411 -12.56 -8.78 33.75
N THR A 412 -11.40 -8.13 33.85
CA THR A 412 -10.65 -8.01 35.11
C THR A 412 -11.41 -7.15 36.09
N TYR A 413 -12.02 -6.06 35.62
CA TYR A 413 -12.84 -5.18 36.45
C TYR A 413 -14.11 -5.86 36.95
N THR A 414 -14.80 -6.65 36.11
CA THR A 414 -16.10 -7.25 36.48
C THR A 414 -16.00 -8.61 37.16
N ARG A 415 -14.97 -9.41 36.83
CA ARG A 415 -14.84 -10.82 37.28
C ARG A 415 -13.53 -11.11 38.02
N GLY A 416 -12.60 -10.15 38.08
CA GLY A 416 -11.30 -10.30 38.71
C GLY A 416 -10.23 -10.94 37.80
N LEU A 417 -8.97 -10.71 38.16
CA LEU A 417 -7.81 -11.16 37.37
C LEU A 417 -7.70 -12.68 37.28
N ALA A 418 -7.98 -13.39 38.38
CA ALA A 418 -7.88 -14.86 38.43
C ALA A 418 -8.82 -15.52 37.41
N TRP A 419 -10.05 -15.01 37.30
CA TRP A 419 -11.01 -15.49 36.31
C TRP A 419 -10.54 -15.23 34.88
N CYS A 420 -9.97 -14.04 34.62
CA CYS A 420 -9.45 -13.69 33.29
C CYS A 420 -8.29 -14.58 32.86
N LEU A 421 -7.34 -14.83 33.76
CA LEU A 421 -6.20 -15.70 33.50
C LEU A 421 -6.66 -17.13 33.19
N TYR A 422 -7.64 -17.64 33.95
CA TYR A 422 -8.24 -18.94 33.70
C TYR A 422 -8.92 -18.99 32.32
N PHE A 423 -9.70 -17.96 31.97
CA PHE A 423 -10.40 -17.89 30.68
C PHE A 423 -9.45 -17.83 29.49
N TYR A 424 -8.37 -17.04 29.56
CA TYR A 424 -7.40 -16.90 28.46
C TYR A 424 -6.37 -18.03 28.39
N ALA A 425 -6.20 -18.83 29.44
CA ALA A 425 -5.19 -19.90 29.52
C ALA A 425 -5.19 -20.86 28.31
N PRO A 426 -6.34 -21.33 27.77
CA PRO A 426 -6.35 -22.19 26.59
C PRO A 426 -5.75 -21.51 25.35
N VAL A 427 -5.99 -20.20 25.18
CA VAL A 427 -5.57 -19.43 24.00
C VAL A 427 -4.05 -19.12 24.03
N VAL A 428 -3.43 -19.11 25.22
CA VAL A 428 -1.99 -18.80 25.39
C VAL A 428 -1.11 -19.68 24.50
N LYS A 429 -1.40 -20.98 24.37
CA LYS A 429 -0.59 -21.88 23.51
C LYS A 429 -0.59 -21.42 22.05
N SER A 430 -1.74 -21.01 21.53
CA SER A 430 -1.88 -20.47 20.18
C SER A 430 -1.11 -19.15 20.03
N ILE A 431 -1.25 -18.23 20.98
CA ILE A 431 -0.55 -16.94 20.94
C ILE A 431 0.97 -17.12 21.00
N MET A 432 1.47 -18.01 21.86
CA MET A 432 2.90 -18.26 22.01
C MET A 432 3.52 -18.85 20.74
N VAL A 433 2.85 -19.81 20.08
CA VAL A 433 3.40 -20.38 18.83
C VAL A 433 3.45 -19.34 17.71
N TYR A 434 2.41 -18.49 17.57
CA TYR A 434 2.44 -17.38 16.62
C TYR A 434 3.54 -16.38 16.95
N PHE A 435 3.68 -16.00 18.22
CA PHE A 435 4.69 -15.04 18.64
C PHE A 435 6.11 -15.55 18.39
N VAL A 436 6.42 -16.77 18.83
CA VAL A 436 7.73 -17.39 18.60
C VAL A 436 8.00 -17.55 17.10
N GLY A 437 7.02 -18.02 16.33
CA GLY A 437 7.13 -18.12 14.87
C GLY A 437 7.42 -16.77 14.21
N ALA A 438 6.75 -15.71 14.63
CA ALA A 438 6.95 -14.36 14.09
C ALA A 438 8.34 -13.82 14.44
N CYS A 439 8.84 -14.08 15.66
CA CYS A 439 10.21 -13.74 16.04
C CYS A 439 11.24 -14.48 15.19
N VAL A 440 11.04 -15.79 14.97
CA VAL A 440 11.91 -16.60 14.10
C VAL A 440 11.92 -16.04 12.69
N TYR A 441 10.75 -15.78 12.10
CA TYR A 441 10.60 -15.16 10.79
C TYR A 441 11.32 -13.82 10.67
N ALA A 442 11.07 -12.90 11.61
CA ALA A 442 11.66 -11.57 11.61
C ALA A 442 13.19 -11.60 11.79
N SER A 443 13.71 -12.57 12.56
CA SER A 443 15.14 -12.73 12.80
C SER A 443 15.90 -13.41 11.64
N GLN A 444 15.18 -14.06 10.72
CA GLN A 444 15.72 -14.88 9.63
C GLN A 444 16.65 -16.00 10.12
N VAL A 445 16.37 -16.54 11.31
CA VAL A 445 17.12 -17.66 11.91
C VAL A 445 16.39 -18.97 11.58
N PRO A 446 17.10 -20.04 11.21
CA PRO A 446 18.55 -20.25 11.30
C PRO A 446 19.36 -19.91 10.05
N GLU A 447 18.74 -19.56 8.92
CA GLU A 447 19.44 -19.30 7.66
C GLU A 447 20.45 -18.16 7.76
N ARG A 448 20.19 -17.17 8.60
CA ARG A 448 21.14 -16.09 8.92
C ARG A 448 22.44 -16.60 9.56
N TRP A 449 22.38 -17.65 10.37
CA TRP A 449 23.57 -18.21 11.02
C TRP A 449 24.39 -19.09 10.07
N ARG A 450 23.73 -19.76 9.12
CA ARG A 450 24.37 -20.64 8.12
C ARG A 450 23.73 -20.43 6.74
N PRO A 451 24.08 -19.35 6.03
CA PRO A 451 23.55 -19.08 4.69
C PRO A 451 23.81 -20.26 3.75
N GLY A 452 22.85 -20.58 2.89
CA GLY A 452 22.93 -21.72 1.96
C GLY A 452 22.52 -23.07 2.53
N LEU A 453 22.60 -23.28 3.86
CA LEU A 453 22.30 -24.58 4.48
C LEU A 453 20.79 -24.87 4.53
N PHE A 454 19.98 -23.83 4.68
CA PHE A 454 18.53 -23.92 4.88
C PHE A 454 17.74 -23.47 3.65
N ASP A 455 18.34 -23.58 2.46
CA ASP A 455 17.77 -23.04 1.22
C ASP A 455 16.47 -23.74 0.80
N TYR A 456 16.27 -25.00 1.20
CA TYR A 456 15.11 -25.78 0.80
C TYR A 456 14.15 -26.11 1.96
N VAL A 457 14.69 -26.36 3.16
CA VAL A 457 13.93 -26.81 4.33
C VAL A 457 14.59 -26.29 5.61
N GLY A 458 13.76 -25.95 6.60
CA GLY A 458 14.21 -25.56 7.95
C GLY A 458 14.58 -24.08 8.08
N GLY A 459 14.37 -23.28 7.04
CA GLY A 459 14.52 -21.82 7.12
C GLY A 459 13.42 -21.17 7.97
N SER A 460 13.64 -19.92 8.36
CA SER A 460 12.72 -19.15 9.21
C SER A 460 11.30 -19.09 8.66
N HIS A 461 11.15 -18.94 7.33
CA HIS A 461 9.85 -18.92 6.66
C HIS A 461 9.14 -20.28 6.71
N ASN A 462 9.89 -21.38 6.61
CA ASN A 462 9.35 -22.73 6.77
C ASN A 462 8.81 -22.92 8.19
N ILE A 463 9.57 -22.46 9.19
CA ILE A 463 9.18 -22.52 10.60
C ILE A 463 7.95 -21.64 10.85
N TRP A 464 7.87 -20.46 10.23
CA TRP A 464 6.70 -19.59 10.28
C TRP A 464 5.44 -20.29 9.77
N HIS A 465 5.52 -20.99 8.63
CA HIS A 465 4.39 -21.76 8.10
C HIS A 465 3.91 -22.84 9.07
N LEU A 466 4.84 -23.58 9.68
CA LEU A 466 4.51 -24.57 10.71
C LEU A 466 3.88 -23.91 11.95
N ALA A 467 4.38 -22.74 12.36
CA ALA A 467 3.84 -21.99 13.48
C ALA A 467 2.42 -21.49 13.20
N VAL A 468 2.10 -21.06 11.97
CA VAL A 468 0.75 -20.67 11.56
C VAL A 468 -0.21 -21.86 11.66
N LEU A 469 0.16 -23.01 11.09
CA LEU A 469 -0.66 -24.22 11.19
C LEU A 469 -0.83 -24.67 12.64
N GLY A 470 0.25 -24.70 13.43
CA GLY A 470 0.21 -25.01 14.85
C GLY A 470 -0.67 -24.03 15.64
N GLY A 471 -0.61 -22.74 15.30
CA GLY A 471 -1.43 -21.69 15.87
C GLY A 471 -2.92 -21.89 15.62
N ILE A 472 -3.30 -22.28 14.39
CA ILE A 472 -4.67 -22.66 14.02
C ILE A 472 -5.13 -23.86 14.85
N LEU A 473 -4.32 -24.91 14.94
CA LEU A 473 -4.68 -26.14 15.66
C LEU A 473 -4.80 -25.92 17.17
N PHE A 474 -3.87 -25.17 17.77
CA PHE A 474 -3.98 -24.80 19.19
C PHE A 474 -5.15 -23.86 19.44
N HIS A 475 -5.48 -22.96 18.51
CA HIS A 475 -6.68 -22.13 18.63
C HIS A 475 -7.95 -22.96 18.53
N TYR A 476 -7.99 -23.98 17.68
CA TYR A 476 -9.09 -24.94 17.63
C TYR A 476 -9.28 -25.68 18.97
N CYS A 477 -8.19 -26.18 19.58
CA CYS A 477 -8.27 -26.78 20.91
C CYS A 477 -8.77 -25.78 21.96
N ALA A 478 -8.25 -24.54 21.93
CA ALA A 478 -8.71 -23.48 22.82
C ALA A 478 -10.19 -23.16 22.62
N MET A 479 -10.66 -23.13 21.36
CA MET A 479 -12.05 -22.89 21.00
C MET A 479 -12.97 -23.95 21.60
N GLN A 480 -12.57 -25.22 21.64
CA GLN A 480 -13.34 -26.29 22.30
C GLN A 480 -13.51 -26.02 23.80
N ASP A 481 -12.42 -25.64 24.48
CA ASP A 481 -12.45 -25.30 25.91
C ASP A 481 -13.28 -24.04 26.19
N LEU A 482 -13.14 -23.03 25.33
CA LEU A 482 -13.88 -21.76 25.41
C LEU A 482 -15.39 -21.98 25.25
N PHE A 483 -15.82 -22.77 24.27
CA PHE A 483 -17.23 -23.13 24.09
C PHE A 483 -17.75 -23.99 25.24
N ALA A 484 -17.00 -24.99 25.69
CA ALA A 484 -17.39 -25.80 26.85
C ALA A 484 -17.63 -24.93 28.09
N GLY A 485 -16.73 -23.99 28.37
CA GLY A 485 -16.90 -23.01 29.45
C GLY A 485 -18.07 -22.06 29.21
N ALA A 486 -18.32 -21.64 27.96
CA ALA A 486 -19.46 -20.80 27.61
C ALA A 486 -20.80 -21.51 27.86
N PHE A 487 -20.92 -22.78 27.49
CA PHE A 487 -22.13 -23.58 27.74
C PHE A 487 -22.41 -23.73 29.23
N GLN A 488 -21.37 -23.96 30.05
CA GLN A 488 -21.51 -24.00 31.51
C GLN A 488 -22.02 -22.66 32.08
N ARG A 489 -21.47 -21.53 31.62
CA ARG A 489 -21.94 -20.20 32.05
C ARG A 489 -23.38 -19.94 31.62
N ALA A 490 -23.76 -20.37 30.42
CA ALA A 490 -25.10 -20.17 29.88
C ALA A 490 -26.19 -20.82 30.75
N GLN A 491 -25.90 -21.97 31.37
CA GLN A 491 -26.85 -22.64 32.26
C GLN A 491 -27.23 -21.80 33.50
N GLY A 492 -26.30 -20.98 33.99
CA GLY A 492 -26.52 -20.12 35.16
C GLY A 492 -26.89 -18.67 34.81
N GLU A 493 -26.09 -18.03 33.97
CA GLU A 493 -26.16 -16.57 33.72
C GLU A 493 -27.21 -16.20 32.67
N CYS A 494 -27.49 -17.07 31.70
CA CYS A 494 -28.42 -16.77 30.62
C CYS A 494 -29.20 -18.00 30.11
N PRO A 495 -30.05 -18.63 30.96
CA PRO A 495 -30.69 -19.92 30.66
C PRO A 495 -31.66 -19.89 29.47
N ASN A 496 -32.15 -18.69 29.08
CA ASN A 496 -33.00 -18.52 27.90
C ASN A 496 -32.25 -18.72 26.57
N LEU A 497 -30.91 -18.67 26.59
CA LEU A 497 -30.05 -18.97 25.42
C LEU A 497 -29.66 -20.45 25.34
N ALA A 498 -29.94 -21.26 26.36
CA ALA A 498 -29.58 -22.67 26.45
C ALA A 498 -30.72 -23.65 26.08
N LYS A 499 -31.86 -23.14 25.59
CA LYS A 499 -33.05 -23.92 25.20
C LYS A 499 -33.17 -24.10 23.70
#